data_AF-A0A4Y2Q480-F1
#
_entry.id   AF-A0A4Y2Q480-F1
#
_cell.length_a   1.000
_cell.length_b   1.000
_cell.length_c   1.000
_cell.angle_alpha   90.00
_cell.angle_beta   90.00
_cell.angle_gamma   90.00
#
_symmetry.space_group_name_H-M   'P 1'
#
loop_
_entity.id
_entity.type
_entity.pdbx_description
1 polymer ?
#
loop_
_entity_poly.entity_id
_entity_poly.type
_entity_poly.pdbx_seq_one_letter_code
_entity_poly.pdbx_strand_id
1 'polypeptide(L)' 'MRTCCTKIKCPAVTQNSTSKAVDCEEALRNGPGKSGVYTIWPRNRVTEDRSLEVYCDMDTDGGGWT' A
#
# COMPACT_ATOMS: atom_id res chain seq x y z
N MET A 1 7.50 10.65 -26.53
CA MET A 1 7.76 10.30 -25.12
C MET A 1 6.63 10.89 -24.29
N ARG A 2 5.73 10.09 -23.72
CA ARG A 2 4.56 10.63 -22.98
C ARG A 2 4.96 10.93 -21.55
N THR A 3 5.57 12.09 -21.36
CA THR A 3 5.77 12.70 -20.05
C THR A 3 4.44 13.29 -19.61
N CYS A 4 3.92 12.90 -18.45
CA CYS A 4 2.98 13.75 -17.73
C CYS A 4 3.33 13.75 -16.24
N CYS A 5 4.24 14.65 -15.89
CA CYS A 5 4.40 15.13 -14.53
C CYS A 5 3.83 16.56 -14.52
N THR A 6 2.50 16.70 -14.44
CA THR A 6 1.85 17.99 -14.17
C THR A 6 1.28 17.97 -12.76
N LYS A 7 1.64 18.99 -11.99
CA LYS A 7 1.30 19.19 -10.59
C LYS A 7 -0.21 19.38 -10.34
N ILE A 8 -0.95 18.28 -10.28
CA ILE A 8 -2.06 18.14 -9.34
C ILE A 8 -1.66 16.93 -8.52
N LYS A 9 -1.30 17.16 -7.24
CA LYS A 9 -0.77 16.17 -6.28
C LYS A 9 -1.10 14.74 -6.72
N CYS A 10 -0.09 13.95 -7.11
CA CYS A 10 -0.14 12.52 -6.75
C CYS A 10 -0.59 12.53 -5.30
N PRO A 11 -1.75 11.95 -4.95
CA PRO A 11 -2.37 12.24 -3.66
C PRO A 11 -1.29 11.93 -2.64
N ALA A 12 -0.81 12.98 -1.96
CA ALA A 12 -0.06 12.81 -0.74
C ALA A 12 -1.10 12.22 0.20
N VAL A 13 -1.20 10.90 0.13
CA VAL A 13 -1.80 9.97 1.07
C VAL A 13 -2.81 10.68 1.97
N THR A 14 -4.00 10.93 1.42
CA THR A 14 -5.18 10.96 2.27
C THR A 14 -5.54 9.49 2.40
N GLN A 15 -4.94 8.79 3.38
CA GLN A 15 -5.44 7.49 3.82
C GLN A 15 -6.89 7.72 4.26
N ASN A 16 -7.84 7.60 3.33
CA ASN A 16 -9.25 7.55 3.65
C ASN A 16 -9.79 6.18 3.21
N SER A 17 -9.16 5.14 3.73
CA SER A 17 -9.57 3.76 3.62
C SER A 17 -9.70 3.22 5.04
N THR A 18 -10.93 3.22 5.54
CA THR A 18 -11.39 2.55 6.77
C THR A 18 -11.33 1.02 6.66
N SER A 19 -10.39 0.48 5.89
CA SER A 19 -10.09 -0.94 5.74
C SER A 19 -8.58 -1.11 5.93
N LYS A 20 -8.20 -1.55 7.13
CA LYS A 20 -6.84 -1.92 7.49
C LYS A 20 -6.36 -3.02 6.52
N ALA A 21 -5.47 -2.68 5.59
CA ALA A 21 -4.92 -3.66 4.64
C ALA A 21 -4.20 -4.78 5.41
N VAL A 22 -4.55 -6.04 5.15
CA VAL A 22 -3.96 -7.19 5.85
C VAL A 22 -2.60 -7.58 5.28
N ASP A 23 -2.35 -7.24 4.01
CA ASP A 23 -1.13 -7.55 3.26
C ASP A 23 -0.86 -6.53 2.13
N CYS A 24 0.26 -6.70 1.41
CA CYS A 24 0.65 -5.84 0.30
C CYS A 24 -0.28 -5.95 -0.92
N GLU A 25 -0.97 -7.08 -1.12
CA GLU A 25 -1.93 -7.23 -2.21
C GLU A 25 -3.21 -6.42 -1.93
N GLU A 26 -3.70 -6.42 -0.68
CA GLU A 26 -4.81 -5.57 -0.28
C GLU A 26 -4.41 -4.09 -0.27
N ALA A 27 -3.16 -3.78 0.09
CA ALA A 27 -2.62 -2.43 -0.03
C ALA A 27 -2.50 -1.99 -1.50
N LEU A 28 -2.18 -2.89 -2.43
CA LEU A 28 -2.15 -2.63 -3.87
C LEU A 28 -3.56 -2.32 -4.39
N ARG A 29 -4.56 -3.13 -4.02
CA ARG A 29 -5.95 -2.96 -4.46
C ARG A 29 -6.60 -1.68 -3.94
N ASN A 30 -6.23 -1.24 -2.73
CA ASN A 30 -6.82 -0.07 -2.07
C ASN A 30 -5.97 1.21 -2.17
N GLY A 31 -4.74 1.11 -2.68
CA GLY A 31 -3.73 2.16 -2.59
C GLY A 31 -3.19 2.67 -3.93
N PRO A 32 -2.22 3.60 -3.89
CA PRO A 32 -1.70 4.27 -5.09
C PRO A 32 -0.77 3.41 -5.97
N GLY A 33 -0.65 2.10 -5.72
CA GLY A 33 0.14 1.18 -6.55
C GLY A 33 1.61 1.54 -6.70
N LYS A 34 2.23 2.11 -5.67
CA LYS A 34 3.66 2.48 -5.66
C LYS A 34 4.44 1.68 -4.63
N SER A 35 5.67 1.31 -4.95
CA SER A 35 6.52 0.63 -3.97
C SER A 35 6.89 1.54 -2.80
N GLY A 36 6.97 0.97 -1.60
CA GLY A 36 7.26 1.74 -0.38
C GLY A 36 6.99 0.96 0.90
N VAL A 37 7.17 1.60 2.04
CA VAL A 37 6.83 0.98 3.34
C VAL A 37 5.34 1.18 3.62
N TYR A 38 4.63 0.10 3.88
CA TYR A 38 3.21 0.06 4.20
C TYR A 38 2.98 -0.53 5.59
N THR A 39 1.96 -0.02 6.27
CA THR A 39 1.48 -0.56 7.53
C THR A 39 0.38 -1.57 7.26
N ILE A 40 0.67 -2.86 7.45
CA ILE A 40 -0.28 -3.96 7.30
C ILE A 40 -0.80 -4.44 8.66
N TRP A 41 -2.00 -5.04 8.66
CA TRP A 41 -2.71 -5.51 9.86
C TRP A 41 -3.08 -6.99 9.72
N PRO A 42 -2.12 -7.92 9.92
CA PRO A 42 -2.36 -9.34 9.74
C PRO A 42 -3.41 -9.85 10.74
N ARG A 43 -4.43 -10.54 10.23
CA ARG A 43 -5.44 -11.20 11.07
C ARG A 43 -4.93 -12.54 11.60
N ASN A 44 -4.07 -12.49 12.61
CA ASN A 44 -3.65 -13.64 13.38
C ASN A 44 -4.06 -13.44 14.85
N ARG A 45 -4.47 -14.52 15.55
CA ARG A 45 -4.76 -14.53 17.00
C ARG A 45 -3.62 -13.98 17.86
N VAL A 46 -2.39 -13.97 17.35
CA VAL A 46 -1.21 -13.42 18.04
C VAL A 46 -1.01 -11.92 17.76
N THR A 47 -1.51 -11.41 16.64
CA THR A 47 -1.27 -10.03 16.15
C THR A 47 -2.55 -9.22 15.97
N GLU A 48 -3.64 -9.62 16.60
CA GLU A 48 -5.00 -9.08 16.39
C GLU A 48 -5.08 -7.54 16.55
N ASP A 49 -4.17 -6.96 17.33
CA ASP A 49 -4.02 -5.51 17.53
C ASP A 49 -2.66 -4.92 17.11
N ARG A 50 -1.81 -5.70 16.44
CA ARG A 50 -0.46 -5.25 16.03
C ARG A 50 -0.40 -5.01 14.53
N SER A 51 -0.01 -3.79 14.17
CA SER A 51 0.41 -3.46 12.82
C SER A 51 1.88 -3.82 12.59
N LEU A 52 2.21 -4.19 11.36
CA LEU A 52 3.58 -4.38 10.90
C LEU A 52 3.89 -3.37 9.80
N GLU A 53 5.09 -2.82 9.83
CA GLU A 53 5.63 -2.01 8.73
C GLU A 53 6.46 -2.93 7.82
N VAL A 54 6.02 -3.09 6.57
CA VAL A 54 6.66 -3.94 5.56
C VAL A 54 6.95 -3.13 4.31
N TYR A 55 8.00 -3.47 3.57
CA TYR A 55 8.23 -2.85 2.27
C TYR A 55 7.40 -3.60 1.22
N CYS A 56 6.37 -2.95 0.69
CA CYS A 56 5.64 -3.52 -0.42
C CYS A 56 6.25 -3.09 -1.76
N ASP A 57 6.62 -4.05 -2.60
CA ASP A 57 6.93 -3.80 -4.00
C ASP A 57 5.62 -3.90 -4.82
N MET A 58 5.22 -2.76 -5.36
CA MET A 58 3.99 -2.62 -6.16
C MET A 58 4.28 -2.40 -7.64
N ASP A 59 5.56 -2.24 -8.01
CA ASP A 59 5.99 -1.87 -9.36
C ASP A 59 6.42 -3.11 -10.16
N THR A 60 6.91 -4.15 -9.48
CA THR A 60 7.41 -5.39 -10.10
C THR A 60 6.28 -6.39 -10.39
N ASP A 61 6.21 -6.89 -11.62
CA ASP A 61 5.34 -8.00 -12.06
C ASP A 61 3.85 -7.89 -11.64
N GLY A 62 3.34 -6.66 -11.59
CA GLY A 62 1.96 -6.37 -11.21
C GLY A 62 1.76 -6.09 -9.71
N GLY A 63 2.82 -6.12 -8.91
CA GLY A 63 2.84 -5.66 -7.52
C GLY A 63 2.30 -6.65 -6.49
N GLY A 64 2.19 -6.20 -5.24
CA GLY A 64 1.65 -6.99 -4.12
C GLY A 64 2.68 -7.84 -3.38
N TRP A 65 3.97 -7.60 -3.63
CA TRP A 65 5.07 -8.31 -2.99
C TRP A 65 5.41 -7.68 -1.63
N THR A 66 5.69 -8.51 -0.63
CA THR A 66 6.15 -8.12 0.72
C THR A 66 7.65 -8.29 0.91
#